data_AF-A0A0C9Z979-F1
#
_entry.id   AF-A0A0C9Z979-F1
#
_cell.length_a   1.000
_cell.length_b   1.000
_cell.length_c   1.000
_cell.angle_alpha   90.00
_cell.angle_beta   90.00
_cell.angle_gamma   90.00
#
_symmetry.space_group_name_H-M   'P 1'
#
loop_
_entity.id
_entity.type
_entity.pdbx_description
1 polymer ?
#
loop_
_entity_poly.entity_id
_entity_poly.type
_entity_poly.pdbx_seq_one_letter_code
_entity_poly.pdbx_strand_id
1 'polypeptide(L)'
;MGRPRLHATAEERAAAARKYRQDYYERNKKMISVKMAAKYKARRVGKLNRKQPEPAKMTQLSGHSPQPESHVTEQETSDSESEHETSSLPNNTFHRTDLQQRIKDIQTAIAETTALHAQDYFEHLYSSLTNNSNDYQLRLSVISDALKLLERHSLQARTLEAELVEENETGKLLSQAQELTQTLRDMTGAAEELWCFIVGDPDATKLIQQYSRGELRFQRPIIDK
;
A
#
# COMPACT_ATOMS: atom_id res chain seq x y z
N MET A 1 4.91 1.67 -58.16
CA MET A 1 5.99 1.15 -57.30
C MET A 1 5.62 1.38 -55.85
N GLY A 2 5.24 0.33 -55.10
CA GLY A 2 4.84 0.47 -53.69
C GLY A 2 6.04 0.78 -52.78
N ARG A 3 5.81 1.51 -51.67
CA ARG A 3 6.87 1.74 -50.67
C ARG A 3 7.27 0.41 -50.02
N PRO A 4 8.58 0.09 -49.94
CA PRO A 4 9.04 -1.10 -49.23
C PRO A 4 8.55 -1.12 -47.79
N ARG A 5 8.10 -2.29 -47.32
CA ARG A 5 7.76 -2.49 -45.91
C ARG A 5 9.03 -2.46 -45.08
N LEU A 6 9.01 -1.68 -43.99
CA LEU A 6 10.16 -1.51 -43.09
C LEU A 6 10.51 -2.79 -42.30
N HIS A 7 9.54 -3.69 -42.11
CA HIS A 7 9.70 -4.96 -41.43
C HIS A 7 9.11 -6.07 -42.28
N ALA A 8 9.86 -7.16 -42.46
CA ALA A 8 9.47 -8.29 -43.30
C ALA A 8 8.52 -9.23 -42.56
N THR A 9 8.73 -9.41 -41.25
CA THR A 9 7.96 -10.34 -40.42
C THR A 9 7.15 -9.64 -39.33
N ALA A 10 6.16 -10.35 -38.77
CA ALA A 10 5.38 -9.87 -37.62
C ALA A 10 6.23 -9.80 -36.35
N GLU A 11 7.18 -10.71 -36.20
CA GLU A 11 8.11 -10.77 -35.06
C GLU A 11 9.06 -9.57 -35.06
N GLU A 12 9.64 -9.22 -36.21
CA GLU A 12 10.47 -8.01 -36.37
C GLU A 12 9.70 -6.74 -36.01
N ARG A 13 8.44 -6.65 -36.42
CA ARG A 13 7.58 -5.51 -36.08
C ARG A 13 7.33 -5.43 -34.56
N ALA A 14 7.10 -6.57 -33.91
CA ALA A 14 6.91 -6.62 -32.47
C ALA A 14 8.20 -6.24 -31.71
N ALA A 15 9.35 -6.76 -32.14
CA ALA A 15 10.65 -6.42 -31.56
C ALA A 15 10.98 -4.93 -31.74
N ALA A 16 10.76 -4.37 -32.93
CA ALA A 16 10.93 -2.95 -33.21
C ALA A 16 10.01 -2.08 -32.33
N ALA A 17 8.75 -2.48 -32.14
CA ALA A 17 7.83 -1.79 -31.25
C ALA A 17 8.28 -1.83 -29.77
N ARG A 18 8.81 -2.98 -29.29
CA ARG A 18 9.37 -3.10 -27.93
C ARG A 18 10.57 -2.17 -27.76
N LYS A 19 11.52 -2.20 -28.70
CA LYS A 19 12.71 -1.34 -28.68
C LYS A 19 12.34 0.14 -28.73
N TYR A 20 11.41 0.53 -29.60
CA TYR A 20 10.92 1.91 -29.66
C TYR A 20 10.32 2.38 -28.33
N ARG A 21 9.51 1.54 -27.66
CA ARG A 21 8.95 1.86 -26.35
C ARG A 21 10.04 2.00 -25.29
N GLN A 22 11.02 1.10 -25.29
CA GLN A 22 12.14 1.16 -24.37
C GLN A 22 12.92 2.48 -24.54
N ASP A 23 13.34 2.80 -25.77
CA ASP A 23 14.03 4.05 -26.09
C ASP A 23 13.21 5.27 -25.68
N TYR A 24 11.89 5.24 -25.91
CA TYR A 24 10.99 6.30 -25.49
C TYR A 24 11.00 6.49 -23.96
N TYR A 25 10.89 5.41 -23.20
CA TYR A 25 10.90 5.48 -21.73
C TYR A 25 12.24 5.93 -21.18
N GLU A 26 13.35 5.48 -21.76
CA GLU A 26 14.69 5.90 -21.36
C GLU A 26 14.90 7.41 -21.60
N ARG A 27 14.53 7.91 -22.79
CA ARG A 27 14.62 9.35 -23.13
C ARG A 27 13.71 10.21 -22.25
N ASN A 28 12.52 9.72 -21.92
CA ASN A 28 11.51 10.48 -21.16
C ASN A 28 11.50 10.19 -19.66
N LYS A 29 12.42 9.37 -19.14
CA LYS A 29 12.44 8.90 -17.75
C LYS A 29 12.34 10.05 -16.74
N LYS A 30 13.10 11.11 -16.96
CA LYS A 30 13.10 12.30 -16.09
C LYS A 30 11.75 13.03 -16.11
N MET A 31 11.19 13.27 -17.28
CA MET A 31 9.89 13.95 -17.43
C MET A 31 8.75 13.14 -16.81
N ILE A 32 8.73 11.83 -17.02
CA ILE A 32 7.75 10.92 -16.42
C ILE A 32 7.87 10.96 -14.89
N SER A 33 9.08 10.89 -14.35
CA SER A 33 9.34 10.99 -12.91
C SER A 33 8.85 12.32 -12.32
N VAL A 34 9.15 13.46 -12.97
CA VAL A 34 8.67 14.78 -12.53
C VAL A 34 7.15 14.87 -12.55
N LYS A 35 6.49 14.38 -13.62
CA LYS A 35 5.03 14.37 -13.73
C LYS A 35 4.38 13.52 -12.64
N MET A 36 4.96 12.36 -12.34
CA MET A 36 4.51 11.50 -11.24
C MET A 36 4.70 12.18 -9.88
N ALA A 37 5.86 12.79 -9.63
CA ALA A 37 6.12 13.54 -8.40
C ALA A 37 5.12 14.69 -8.20
N ALA A 38 4.79 15.43 -9.26
CA ALA A 38 3.76 16.47 -9.22
C ALA A 38 2.36 15.90 -8.89
N LYS A 39 1.99 14.77 -9.50
CA LYS A 39 0.72 14.08 -9.22
C LYS A 39 0.60 13.65 -7.75
N TYR A 40 1.68 13.11 -7.17
CA TYR A 40 1.71 12.73 -5.76
C TYR A 40 1.63 13.94 -4.82
N LYS A 41 2.33 15.05 -5.15
CA LYS A 41 2.23 16.30 -4.38
C LYS A 41 0.80 16.87 -4.40
N ALA A 42 0.14 16.89 -5.56
CA ALA A 42 -1.24 17.38 -5.69
C ALA A 42 -2.24 16.56 -4.84
N ARG A 43 -2.10 15.22 -4.85
CA ARG A 43 -2.91 14.33 -3.99
C ARG A 43 -2.72 14.60 -2.50
N ARG A 44 -1.50 14.96 -2.07
CA ARG A 44 -1.21 15.31 -0.68
C ARG A 44 -1.87 16.62 -0.25
N VAL A 45 -1.89 17.63 -1.11
CA VAL A 45 -2.54 18.93 -0.83
C VAL A 45 -4.07 18.80 -0.78
N GLY A 46 -4.67 18.02 -1.68
CA GLY A 46 -6.13 17.79 -1.67
C GLY A 46 -6.64 17.10 -0.40
N LYS A 47 -5.82 16.26 0.24
CA LYS A 47 -6.17 15.63 1.53
C LYS A 47 -6.09 16.58 2.72
N LEU A 48 -5.28 17.65 2.66
CA LEU A 48 -5.13 18.64 3.72
C LEU A 48 -6.26 19.69 3.72
N ASN A 49 -6.76 20.08 2.55
CA ASN A 49 -7.86 21.05 2.44
C ASN A 49 -9.25 20.49 2.77
N ARG A 50 -9.40 19.17 2.94
CA ARG A 50 -10.68 18.53 3.27
C ARG A 50 -11.01 18.52 4.78
N LYS A 51 -10.14 19.11 5.61
CA LYS A 51 -10.29 19.20 7.07
C LYS A 51 -10.62 20.62 7.59
N GLN A 52 -11.00 21.54 6.71
CA GLN A 52 -11.67 22.77 7.18
C GLN A 52 -13.13 22.39 7.50
N PRO A 53 -13.57 22.48 8.77
CA PRO A 53 -14.97 22.30 9.11
C PRO A 53 -15.77 23.41 8.43
N GLU A 54 -16.73 23.05 7.58
CA GLU A 54 -17.69 24.03 7.11
C GLU A 54 -18.40 24.65 8.33
N PRO A 55 -18.43 26.00 8.48
CA PRO A 55 -19.20 26.62 9.53
C PRO A 55 -20.68 26.30 9.26
N ALA A 56 -21.29 25.60 10.21
CA ALA A 56 -22.69 25.22 10.23
C ALA A 56 -23.58 26.42 9.85
N LYS A 57 -24.12 26.41 8.63
CA LYS A 57 -25.15 27.36 8.22
C LYS A 57 -26.48 26.91 8.82
N MET A 58 -26.85 27.62 9.88
CA MET A 58 -28.19 27.63 10.46
C MET A 58 -29.25 27.85 9.38
N THR A 59 -30.15 26.88 9.27
CA THR A 59 -31.47 27.02 8.71
C THR A 59 -32.20 28.18 9.40
N GLN A 60 -32.54 29.24 8.66
CA GLN A 60 -33.59 30.17 9.05
C GLN A 60 -34.74 30.07 8.05
N LEU A 61 -35.89 29.72 8.60
CA LEU A 61 -37.21 29.77 7.98
C LEU A 61 -37.74 31.21 7.96
N SER A 62 -38.54 31.48 6.93
CA SER A 62 -39.51 32.59 6.78
C SER A 62 -39.03 33.89 6.12
N GLY A 63 -39.80 34.33 5.12
CA GLY A 63 -39.71 35.66 4.54
C GLY A 63 -40.33 35.76 3.15
N HIS A 64 -41.66 35.66 3.05
CA HIS A 64 -42.44 36.05 1.88
C HIS A 64 -42.14 37.50 1.45
N SER A 65 -41.95 37.74 0.15
CA SER A 65 -42.34 38.99 -0.49
C SER A 65 -42.65 38.79 -1.99
N PRO A 66 -43.54 39.62 -2.56
CA PRO A 66 -44.24 39.32 -3.80
C PRO A 66 -43.48 39.75 -5.07
N GLN A 67 -43.91 39.09 -6.15
CA GLN A 67 -43.70 39.32 -7.59
C GLN A 67 -43.88 40.80 -8.04
N PRO A 68 -43.41 41.22 -9.24
CA PRO A 68 -43.99 40.74 -10.52
C PRO A 68 -43.02 40.53 -11.73
N GLU A 69 -43.46 39.62 -12.60
CA GLU A 69 -43.47 39.65 -14.09
C GLU A 69 -42.16 39.97 -14.85
N SER A 70 -41.68 39.16 -15.80
CA SER A 70 -42.32 38.86 -17.09
C SER A 70 -41.39 38.01 -17.99
N HIS A 71 -41.97 37.42 -19.05
CA HIS A 71 -41.38 36.65 -20.17
C HIS A 71 -41.11 35.16 -19.91
N VAL A 72 -42.05 34.25 -20.21
CA VAL A 72 -42.53 33.80 -21.54
C VAL A 72 -41.38 33.35 -22.44
N THR A 73 -41.13 32.03 -22.47
CA THR A 73 -40.92 31.29 -23.72
C THR A 73 -41.40 29.85 -23.49
N GLU A 74 -42.42 29.49 -24.26
CA GLU A 74 -42.98 28.16 -24.41
C GLU A 74 -41.95 27.23 -25.09
N GLN A 75 -41.82 25.98 -24.65
CA GLN A 75 -41.94 24.82 -25.55
C GLN A 75 -41.80 23.47 -24.82
N GLU A 76 -42.88 22.71 -24.96
CA GLU A 76 -42.92 21.27 -25.27
C GLU A 76 -42.45 20.28 -24.20
N THR A 77 -43.47 19.84 -23.45
CA THR A 77 -43.78 18.44 -23.12
C THR A 77 -42.95 17.38 -23.85
N SER A 78 -42.18 16.62 -23.08
CA SER A 78 -41.99 15.20 -23.35
C SER A 78 -42.11 14.44 -22.03
N ASP A 79 -43.27 13.80 -21.88
CA ASP A 79 -43.47 12.66 -21.01
C ASP A 79 -42.43 11.60 -21.39
N SER A 80 -41.49 11.37 -20.49
CA SER A 80 -40.67 10.17 -20.49
C SER A 80 -40.75 9.60 -19.10
N GLU A 81 -41.70 8.67 -18.97
CA GLU A 81 -41.79 7.70 -17.89
C GLU A 81 -40.45 6.96 -17.80
N SER A 82 -39.51 7.47 -17.01
CA SER A 82 -38.33 6.71 -16.62
C SER A 82 -38.73 5.85 -15.43
N GLU A 83 -39.07 4.60 -15.74
CA GLU A 83 -39.18 3.52 -14.78
C GLU A 83 -37.96 3.54 -13.86
N HIS A 84 -38.18 3.89 -12.60
CA HIS A 84 -37.22 3.67 -11.53
C HIS A 84 -37.11 2.16 -11.28
N GLU A 85 -36.41 1.45 -12.17
CA GLU A 85 -35.84 0.14 -11.86
C GLU A 85 -34.79 0.35 -10.76
N THR A 86 -35.21 0.15 -9.52
CA THR A 86 -34.31 -0.12 -8.39
C THR A 86 -33.63 -1.45 -8.65
N SER A 87 -32.60 -1.40 -9.52
CA SER A 87 -31.64 -2.47 -9.75
C SER A 87 -31.03 -2.86 -8.41
N SER A 88 -31.55 -3.95 -7.87
CA SER A 88 -31.10 -4.57 -6.64
C SER A 88 -29.78 -5.27 -6.93
N LEU A 89 -28.67 -4.54 -6.79
CA LEU A 89 -27.29 -5.05 -6.95
C LEU A 89 -27.03 -6.23 -6.00
N PRO A 90 -26.89 -7.48 -6.47
CA PRO A 90 -26.70 -8.64 -5.60
C PRO A 90 -25.29 -9.26 -5.73
N ASN A 91 -24.24 -8.48 -6.04
CA ASN A 91 -22.91 -9.05 -6.37
C ASN A 91 -21.75 -8.73 -5.42
N ASN A 92 -21.91 -7.91 -4.38
CA ASN A 92 -20.75 -7.49 -3.58
C ASN A 92 -20.36 -8.43 -2.41
N THR A 93 -21.21 -9.42 -2.09
CA THR A 93 -20.99 -10.27 -0.91
C THR A 93 -19.88 -11.30 -1.11
N PHE A 94 -19.75 -11.87 -2.32
CA PHE A 94 -18.74 -12.89 -2.63
C PHE A 94 -17.30 -12.34 -2.62
N HIS A 95 -17.09 -11.14 -3.17
CA HIS A 95 -15.78 -10.49 -3.16
C HIS A 95 -15.32 -10.13 -1.75
N ARG A 96 -16.24 -9.65 -0.90
CA ARG A 96 -15.93 -9.33 0.49
C ARG A 96 -15.52 -10.56 1.30
N THR A 97 -16.15 -11.71 1.07
CA THR A 97 -15.76 -12.96 1.74
C THR A 97 -14.37 -13.44 1.30
N ASP A 98 -14.00 -13.24 0.03
CA ASP A 98 -12.68 -13.58 -0.49
C ASP A 98 -11.58 -12.73 0.17
N LEU A 99 -11.77 -11.41 0.25
CA LEU A 99 -10.81 -10.52 0.91
C LEU A 99 -10.62 -10.82 2.40
N GLN A 100 -11.72 -11.14 3.10
CA GLN A 100 -11.64 -11.57 4.51
C GLN A 100 -10.81 -12.85 4.67
N GLN A 101 -10.99 -13.80 3.77
CA GLN A 101 -10.23 -15.04 3.80
C GLN A 101 -8.75 -14.75 3.51
N ARG A 102 -8.44 -13.92 2.51
CA ARG A 102 -7.06 -13.53 2.19
C ARG A 102 -6.37 -12.79 3.34
N ILE A 103 -7.07 -11.92 4.07
CA ILE A 103 -6.53 -11.31 5.31
C ILE A 103 -6.15 -12.39 6.31
N LYS A 104 -7.05 -13.34 6.57
CA LYS A 104 -6.79 -14.45 7.51
C LYS A 104 -5.64 -15.34 7.04
N ASP A 105 -5.55 -15.63 5.75
CA ASP A 105 -4.49 -16.45 5.19
C ASP A 105 -3.12 -15.78 5.37
N ILE A 106 -3.04 -14.46 5.12
CA ILE A 106 -1.79 -13.71 5.34
C ILE A 106 -1.47 -13.65 6.84
N GLN A 107 -2.45 -13.39 7.72
CA GLN A 107 -2.26 -13.41 9.16
C GLN A 107 -1.76 -14.78 9.66
N THR A 108 -2.31 -15.86 9.13
CA THR A 108 -1.92 -17.23 9.46
C THR A 108 -0.52 -17.52 8.96
N ALA A 109 -0.20 -17.17 7.71
CA ALA A 109 1.13 -17.34 7.14
C ALA A 109 2.20 -16.56 7.92
N ILE A 110 1.87 -15.36 8.41
CA ILE A 110 2.75 -14.58 9.29
C ILE A 110 2.89 -15.28 10.63
N ALA A 111 1.80 -15.67 11.28
CA ALA A 111 1.85 -16.36 12.58
C ALA A 111 2.64 -17.68 12.54
N GLU A 112 2.53 -18.43 11.43
CA GLU A 112 3.28 -19.68 11.22
C GLU A 112 4.79 -19.43 11.03
N THR A 113 5.16 -18.32 10.39
CA THR A 113 6.56 -18.06 10.01
C THR A 113 7.30 -17.18 11.03
N THR A 114 6.59 -16.29 11.72
CA THR A 114 7.16 -15.31 12.66
C THR A 114 6.70 -15.52 14.10
N ALA A 115 6.30 -16.74 14.45
CA ALA A 115 5.66 -17.07 15.72
C ALA A 115 4.39 -16.24 16.00
N LEU A 116 3.64 -16.63 17.04
CA LEU A 116 2.43 -15.91 17.48
C LEU A 116 2.75 -14.48 17.96
N HIS A 117 3.97 -14.24 18.41
CA HIS A 117 4.43 -12.95 18.90
C HIS A 117 5.73 -12.55 18.21
N ALA A 118 5.76 -11.32 17.68
CA ALA A 118 6.95 -10.77 17.02
C ALA A 118 8.19 -10.81 17.93
N GLN A 119 8.00 -10.63 19.24
CA GLN A 119 9.07 -10.71 20.23
C GLN A 119 9.72 -12.10 20.21
N ASP A 120 8.95 -13.19 20.27
CA ASP A 120 9.48 -14.56 20.27
C ASP A 120 10.28 -14.87 19.00
N TYR A 121 9.83 -14.35 17.86
CA TYR A 121 10.57 -14.46 16.60
C TYR A 121 11.92 -13.75 16.65
N PHE A 122 11.97 -12.53 17.17
CA PHE A 122 13.23 -11.80 17.30
C PHE A 122 14.14 -12.38 18.37
N GLU A 123 13.61 -12.97 19.44
CA GLU A 123 14.40 -13.72 20.42
C GLU A 123 15.05 -14.96 19.80
N HIS A 124 14.29 -15.71 18.98
CA HIS A 124 14.82 -16.83 18.22
C HIS A 124 15.88 -16.39 17.19
N LEU A 125 15.61 -15.29 16.47
CA LEU A 125 16.53 -14.74 15.49
C LEU A 125 17.83 -14.25 16.17
N TYR A 126 17.73 -13.52 17.27
CA TYR A 126 18.86 -13.09 18.08
C TYR A 126 19.69 -14.29 18.58
N SER A 127 19.03 -15.32 19.10
CA SER A 127 19.70 -16.56 19.53
C SER A 127 20.43 -17.24 18.37
N SER A 128 19.80 -17.30 17.19
CA SER A 128 20.41 -17.86 15.98
C SER A 128 21.63 -17.06 15.52
N LEU A 129 21.59 -15.73 15.64
CA LEU A 129 22.72 -14.86 15.28
C LEU A 129 23.88 -14.98 16.27
N THR A 130 23.61 -15.09 17.57
CA THR A 130 24.64 -15.10 18.62
C THR A 130 25.25 -16.48 18.85
N ASN A 131 24.48 -17.57 18.71
CA ASN A 131 25.00 -18.94 18.85
C ASN A 131 25.97 -19.32 17.73
N ASN A 132 25.86 -18.68 16.56
CA ASN A 132 26.74 -18.91 15.42
C ASN A 132 27.94 -17.96 15.41
N SER A 133 28.52 -17.60 16.57
CA SER A 133 29.50 -16.51 16.77
C SER A 133 30.77 -16.59 15.91
N ASN A 134 31.17 -17.78 15.44
CA ASN A 134 32.37 -17.93 14.61
C ASN A 134 32.11 -17.85 13.10
N ASP A 135 30.85 -17.94 12.64
CA ASP A 135 30.52 -17.95 11.21
C ASP A 135 29.76 -16.70 10.79
N TYR A 136 30.52 -15.71 10.32
CA TYR A 136 29.98 -14.45 9.82
C TYR A 136 29.06 -14.65 8.59
N GLN A 137 29.39 -15.59 7.71
CA GLN A 137 28.58 -15.83 6.50
C GLN A 137 27.24 -16.45 6.87
N LEU A 138 27.23 -17.37 7.84
CA LEU A 138 25.99 -17.94 8.36
C LEU A 138 25.12 -16.89 9.06
N ARG A 139 25.70 -15.97 9.85
CA ARG A 139 24.92 -14.87 10.43
C ARG A 139 24.29 -13.99 9.37
N LEU A 140 25.06 -13.64 8.33
CA LEU A 140 24.57 -12.85 7.21
C LEU A 140 23.44 -13.55 6.45
N SER A 141 23.54 -14.86 6.22
CA SER A 141 22.48 -15.61 5.53
C SER A 141 21.21 -15.66 6.37
N VAL A 142 21.32 -15.96 7.67
CA VAL A 142 20.19 -15.98 8.61
C VAL A 142 19.41 -14.66 8.61
N ILE A 143 20.12 -13.53 8.77
CA ILE A 143 19.44 -12.22 8.80
C ILE A 143 18.92 -11.80 7.41
N SER A 144 19.64 -12.15 6.34
CA SER A 144 19.19 -11.90 4.96
C SER A 144 17.89 -12.65 4.67
N ASP A 145 17.79 -13.91 5.07
CA ASP A 145 16.62 -14.74 4.81
C ASP A 145 15.42 -14.27 5.65
N ALA A 146 15.65 -13.84 6.89
CA ALA A 146 14.64 -13.16 7.70
C ALA A 146 14.12 -11.88 7.01
N LEU A 147 15.01 -11.02 6.50
CA LEU A 147 14.62 -9.80 5.79
C LEU A 147 13.81 -10.09 4.52
N LYS A 148 14.23 -11.06 3.69
CA LYS A 148 13.49 -11.46 2.48
C LYS A 148 12.10 -11.98 2.81
N LEU A 149 11.98 -12.76 3.89
CA LEU A 149 10.70 -13.29 4.35
C LEU A 149 9.76 -12.14 4.76
N LEU A 150 10.24 -11.21 5.59
CA LEU A 150 9.47 -10.04 6.01
C LEU A 150 9.09 -9.13 4.83
N GLU A 151 10.01 -8.94 3.87
CA GLU A 151 9.74 -8.17 2.64
C GLU A 151 8.60 -8.79 1.83
N ARG A 152 8.62 -10.12 1.65
CA ARG A 152 7.56 -10.86 0.94
C ARG A 152 6.21 -10.65 1.60
N HIS A 153 6.13 -10.80 2.93
CA HIS A 153 4.87 -10.57 3.66
C HIS A 153 4.43 -9.11 3.60
N SER A 154 5.36 -8.16 3.74
CA SER A 154 5.07 -6.73 3.60
C SER A 154 4.50 -6.39 2.22
N LEU A 155 5.01 -7.00 1.15
CA LEU A 155 4.47 -6.82 -0.19
C LEU A 155 3.03 -7.35 -0.31
N GLN A 156 2.76 -8.53 0.25
CA GLN A 156 1.42 -9.13 0.27
C GLN A 156 0.43 -8.25 1.04
N ALA A 157 0.80 -7.80 2.24
CA ALA A 157 -0.04 -6.94 3.08
C ALA A 157 -0.35 -5.58 2.41
N ARG A 158 0.63 -4.95 1.77
CA ARG A 158 0.43 -3.69 1.02
C ARG A 158 -0.44 -3.88 -0.21
N THR A 159 -0.32 -5.01 -0.90
CA THR A 159 -1.15 -5.32 -2.07
C THR A 159 -2.61 -5.47 -1.64
N LEU A 160 -2.86 -6.19 -0.55
CA LEU A 160 -4.19 -6.33 0.05
C LEU A 160 -4.76 -4.98 0.53
N GLU A 161 -3.93 -4.14 1.18
CA GLU A 161 -4.34 -2.79 1.59
C GLU A 161 -4.74 -1.95 0.36
N ALA A 162 -3.98 -2.02 -0.73
CA ALA A 162 -4.29 -1.31 -1.96
C ALA A 162 -5.61 -1.79 -2.59
N GLU A 163 -5.83 -3.10 -2.65
CA GLU A 163 -7.09 -3.69 -3.14
C GLU A 163 -8.31 -3.23 -2.32
N LEU A 164 -8.21 -3.27 -0.98
CA LEU A 164 -9.28 -2.78 -0.10
C LEU A 164 -9.59 -1.29 -0.31
N VAL A 165 -8.56 -0.48 -0.55
CA VAL A 165 -8.73 0.94 -0.86
C VAL A 165 -9.39 1.15 -2.24
N GLU A 166 -9.03 0.35 -3.24
CA GLU A 166 -9.62 0.41 -4.59
C GLU A 166 -11.10 0.00 -4.60
N GLU A 167 -11.48 -0.96 -3.76
CA GLU A 167 -12.87 -1.39 -3.58
C GLU A 167 -13.73 -0.42 -2.76
N ASN A 168 -13.17 0.71 -2.31
CA ASN A 168 -13.80 1.65 -1.37
C ASN A 168 -14.26 0.98 -0.06
N GLU A 169 -13.64 -0.14 0.32
CA GLU A 169 -13.90 -0.77 1.62
C GLU A 169 -13.41 0.19 2.71
N THR A 170 -14.32 0.60 3.56
CA THR A 170 -14.04 1.44 4.73
C THR A 170 -14.46 0.69 5.99
N GLY A 171 -13.66 0.82 7.05
CA GLY A 171 -13.95 0.21 8.35
C GLY A 171 -12.97 -0.89 8.74
N LYS A 172 -13.49 -1.96 9.35
CA LYS A 172 -12.69 -2.92 10.12
C LYS A 172 -11.62 -3.66 9.29
N LEU A 173 -11.93 -4.04 8.05
CA LEU A 173 -11.00 -4.81 7.21
C LEU A 173 -9.80 -3.97 6.76
N LEU A 174 -10.05 -2.73 6.34
CA LEU A 174 -8.97 -1.80 6.02
C LEU A 174 -8.09 -1.52 7.24
N SER A 175 -8.70 -1.31 8.41
CA SER A 175 -7.96 -1.14 9.66
C SER A 175 -7.08 -2.34 9.98
N GLN A 176 -7.58 -3.58 9.79
CA GLN A 176 -6.81 -4.80 10.01
C GLN A 176 -5.64 -4.93 9.02
N ALA A 177 -5.86 -4.62 7.74
CA ALA A 177 -4.79 -4.64 6.73
C ALA A 177 -3.72 -3.58 7.02
N GLN A 178 -4.13 -2.39 7.48
CA GLN A 178 -3.20 -1.32 7.88
C GLN A 178 -2.38 -1.69 9.10
N GLU A 179 -3.02 -2.26 10.12
CA GLU A 179 -2.36 -2.79 11.31
C GLU A 179 -1.33 -3.87 10.92
N LEU A 180 -1.70 -4.79 10.03
CA LEU A 180 -0.80 -5.81 9.51
C LEU A 180 0.42 -5.23 8.79
N THR A 181 0.19 -4.27 7.88
CA THR A 181 1.26 -3.56 7.17
C THR A 181 2.18 -2.81 8.14
N GLN A 182 1.61 -2.22 9.19
CA GLN A 182 2.38 -1.50 10.20
C GLN A 182 3.23 -2.45 11.05
N THR A 183 2.65 -3.55 11.54
CA THR A 183 3.37 -4.59 12.27
C THR A 183 4.54 -5.13 11.46
N LEU A 184 4.32 -5.49 10.18
CA LEU A 184 5.38 -5.97 9.31
C LEU A 184 6.48 -4.94 9.08
N ARG A 185 6.12 -3.66 8.97
CA ARG A 185 7.10 -2.56 8.86
C ARG A 185 7.96 -2.47 10.11
N ASP A 186 7.35 -2.55 11.29
CA ASP A 186 8.07 -2.47 12.56
C ASP A 186 9.01 -3.67 12.73
N MET A 187 8.55 -4.87 12.35
CA MET A 187 9.39 -6.07 12.29
C MET A 187 10.54 -5.92 11.29
N THR A 188 10.29 -5.43 10.07
CA THR A 188 11.38 -5.16 9.11
C THR A 188 12.39 -4.18 9.71
N GLY A 189 11.94 -3.12 10.37
CA GLY A 189 12.83 -2.16 11.02
C GLY A 189 13.66 -2.75 12.17
N ALA A 190 13.13 -3.74 12.90
CA ALA A 190 13.89 -4.48 13.91
C ALA A 190 14.91 -5.44 13.28
N ALA A 191 14.54 -6.14 12.21
CA ALA A 191 15.47 -6.99 11.46
C ALA A 191 16.60 -6.18 10.79
N GLU A 192 16.31 -5.00 10.25
CA GLU A 192 17.31 -4.09 9.69
C GLU A 192 18.30 -3.59 10.75
N GLU A 193 17.84 -3.33 11.97
CA GLU A 193 18.71 -2.97 13.09
C GLU A 193 19.68 -4.11 13.43
N LEU A 194 19.18 -5.36 13.51
CA LEU A 194 20.01 -6.54 13.70
C LEU A 194 21.05 -6.68 12.57
N TRP A 195 20.63 -6.51 11.32
CA TRP A 195 21.52 -6.54 10.16
C TRP A 195 22.64 -5.50 10.26
N CYS A 196 22.31 -4.27 10.66
CA CYS A 196 23.30 -3.20 10.86
C CYS A 196 24.36 -3.58 11.90
N PHE A 197 23.96 -4.24 13.00
CA PHE A 197 24.92 -4.71 13.99
C PHE A 197 25.80 -5.83 13.46
N ILE A 198 25.24 -6.81 12.74
CA ILE A 198 26.02 -7.91 12.16
C ILE A 198 27.05 -7.39 11.16
N VAL A 199 26.64 -6.50 10.24
CA VAL A 199 27.54 -5.95 9.22
C VAL A 199 28.59 -5.02 9.82
N GLY A 200 28.23 -4.25 10.85
CA GLY A 200 29.13 -3.28 11.49
C GLY A 200 30.04 -3.86 12.58
N ASP A 201 29.79 -5.09 13.02
CA ASP A 201 30.56 -5.78 14.04
C ASP A 201 30.53 -7.30 13.79
N PRO A 202 31.55 -7.85 13.11
CA PRO A 202 31.61 -9.27 12.80
C PRO A 202 31.41 -10.13 14.04
N ASP A 203 31.96 -9.79 15.19
CA ASP A 203 31.89 -10.63 16.40
C ASP A 203 30.55 -10.51 17.15
N ALA A 204 29.62 -9.69 16.64
CA ALA A 204 28.32 -9.41 17.26
C ALA A 204 28.41 -8.88 18.71
N THR A 205 29.56 -8.34 19.12
CA THR A 205 29.81 -7.84 20.48
C THR A 205 28.87 -6.69 20.82
N LYS A 206 28.69 -5.74 19.89
CA LYS A 206 27.76 -4.62 20.01
C LYS A 206 26.31 -5.09 20.05
N LEU A 207 25.96 -6.12 19.27
CA LEU A 207 24.62 -6.70 19.29
C LEU A 207 24.29 -7.26 20.67
N ILE A 208 25.18 -8.08 21.23
CA ILE A 208 25.04 -8.68 22.56
C ILE A 208 24.95 -7.58 23.64
N GLN A 209 25.80 -6.55 23.54
CA GLN A 209 25.77 -5.43 24.46
C GLN A 209 24.43 -4.69 24.41
N GLN A 210 23.91 -4.39 23.22
CA GLN A 210 22.63 -3.68 23.04
C GLN A 210 21.45 -4.53 23.53
N TYR A 211 21.47 -5.83 23.25
CA TYR A 211 20.48 -6.78 23.77
C TYR A 211 20.45 -6.80 25.29
N SER A 212 21.61 -6.86 25.95
CA SER A 212 21.71 -6.87 27.42
C SER A 212 21.19 -5.59 28.07
N ARG A 213 21.16 -4.48 27.33
CA ARG A 213 20.63 -3.19 27.78
C ARG A 213 19.14 -3.01 27.53
N GLY A 214 18.49 -3.95 26.81
CA GLY A 214 17.11 -3.75 26.35
C GLY A 214 16.98 -2.62 25.32
N GLU A 215 18.07 -2.29 24.63
CA GLU A 215 18.11 -1.14 23.71
C GLU A 215 17.66 -1.51 22.29
N LEU A 216 17.44 -2.79 21.97
CA LEU A 216 16.99 -3.20 20.64
C LEU A 216 15.52 -2.86 20.42
N ARG A 217 15.15 -2.50 19.19
CA ARG A 217 13.79 -2.08 18.81
C ARG A 217 12.72 -3.08 19.23
N PHE A 218 12.96 -4.38 19.04
CA PHE A 218 11.98 -5.41 19.39
C PHE A 218 11.82 -5.61 20.91
N GLN A 219 12.72 -5.07 21.74
CA GLN A 219 12.64 -5.12 23.20
C GLN A 219 11.96 -3.85 23.77
N ARG A 220 11.85 -2.78 22.98
CA ARG A 220 11.23 -1.53 23.42
C ARG A 220 9.71 -1.67 23.31
N PRO A 221 8.95 -1.35 24.38
CA PRO A 221 7.50 -1.31 24.27
C PRO A 221 7.11 -0.27 23.23
N ILE A 222 6.21 -0.65 22.32
CA ILE A 222 5.60 0.32 21.40
C ILE A 222 4.72 1.21 22.26
N ILE A 223 5.23 2.40 22.58
CA ILE A 223 4.44 3.42 23.28
C ILE A 223 3.53 4.03 22.23
N ASP A 224 2.29 3.56 22.17
CA ASP A 224 1.23 4.20 21.39
C ASP A 224 1.06 5.64 21.90
N LYS A 225 1.39 6.61 21.05
CA LYS A 225 1.28 8.04 21.34
C LYS A 225 -0.01 8.63 20.81
#